data_AF-A0A267T7B1-F1
#
_entry.id   AF-A0A267T7B1-F1
#
_cell.length_a   1.000
_cell.length_b   1.000
_cell.length_c   1.000
_cell.angle_alpha   90.00
_cell.angle_beta   90.00
_cell.angle_gamma   90.00
#
_symmetry.space_group_name_H-M   'P 1'
#
loop_
_entity.id
_entity.type
_entity.pdbx_description
1 polymer ?
#
loop_
_entity_poly.entity_id
_entity_poly.type
_entity_poly.pdbx_seq_one_letter_code
_entity_poly.pdbx_strand_id
1 'polypeptide(L)'
;MTANERYLKGQIYFGNIETVVNEDIEKSSFRQSLTALSKKIKTIEYLKDGILKTDGNIYASSVLLRSLIEHFLIAYYLFIKIKVDNNDSVGQDYYDKYQNSEFFKQETYSLQLEDLKNKSPRSTVDINALKEIYPGLIGFSQSDLQNYHQVASQFFNLKNIGKFLITHQELEPKLKAVHHLLFDLLNRYNLLSSFVHGGPYAERCTFELTEVDYELYQSDKFKEWGEMMTHLAKTYLILSLRNEFQDKYEAHFKEMFQ
;
A
#
# COMPACT_ATOMS: atom_id res chain seq x y z
N MET A 1 17.10 16.74 21.99
CA MET A 1 15.81 16.03 22.00
C MET A 1 16.05 14.53 21.85
N THR A 2 15.59 13.73 22.80
CA THR A 2 15.71 12.27 22.80
C THR A 2 14.86 11.65 21.68
N ALA A 3 15.13 10.40 21.28
CA ALA A 3 14.31 9.69 20.29
C ALA A 3 12.85 9.57 20.74
N ASN A 4 12.62 9.41 22.05
CA ASN A 4 11.30 9.30 22.64
C ASN A 4 10.54 10.64 22.61
N GLU A 5 11.22 11.77 22.84
CA GLU A 5 10.64 13.11 22.71
C GLU A 5 10.24 13.45 21.26
N ARG A 6 11.03 13.01 20.27
CA ARG A 6 10.69 13.16 18.84
C ARG A 6 9.45 12.35 18.47
N TYR A 7 9.37 11.11 18.96
CA TYR A 7 8.24 10.23 18.73
C TYR A 7 6.94 10.79 19.32
N LEU A 8 6.98 11.24 20.59
CA LEU A 8 5.82 11.86 21.27
C LEU A 8 5.36 13.15 20.57
N LYS A 9 6.29 14.02 20.14
CA LYS A 9 5.94 15.20 19.33
C LYS A 9 5.27 14.82 18.01
N GLY A 10 5.79 13.79 17.32
CA GLY A 10 5.17 13.26 16.10
C GLY A 10 3.73 12.80 16.32
N GLN A 11 3.46 12.04 17.40
CA GLN A 11 2.11 11.55 17.70
C GLN A 11 1.11 12.69 17.98
N ILE A 12 1.48 13.66 18.80
CA ILE A 12 0.63 14.84 19.11
C ILE A 12 0.34 15.64 17.83
N TYR A 13 1.32 15.76 16.94
CA TYR A 13 1.18 16.48 15.68
C TYR A 13 0.25 15.76 14.70
N PHE A 14 0.41 14.44 14.52
CA PHE A 14 -0.44 13.68 13.60
C PHE A 14 -1.90 13.55 14.05
N GLY A 15 -2.20 13.69 15.35
CA GLY A 15 -3.58 13.70 15.84
C GLY A 15 -4.38 14.96 15.45
N ASN A 16 -3.72 16.11 15.30
CA ASN A 16 -4.37 17.39 14.97
C ASN A 16 -4.35 17.73 13.47
N ILE A 17 -3.56 17.00 12.68
CA ILE A 17 -3.31 17.35 11.28
C ILE A 17 -4.31 16.78 10.28
N GLU A 18 -5.11 15.77 10.65
CA GLU A 18 -6.00 15.09 9.69
C GLU A 18 -6.98 16.06 9.02
N THR A 19 -7.63 16.95 9.77
CA THR A 19 -8.58 17.92 9.21
C THR A 19 -7.86 18.93 8.30
N VAL A 20 -6.70 19.43 8.74
CA VAL A 20 -5.91 20.43 8.00
C VAL A 20 -5.35 19.83 6.70
N VAL A 21 -4.89 18.58 6.74
CA VAL A 21 -4.37 17.85 5.57
C VAL A 21 -5.47 17.55 4.57
N ASN A 22 -6.67 17.18 5.01
CA ASN A 22 -7.76 16.91 4.07
C ASN A 22 -8.17 18.16 3.28
N GLU A 23 -8.23 19.33 3.93
CA GLU A 23 -8.51 20.59 3.23
C GLU A 23 -7.43 20.95 2.20
N ASP A 24 -6.16 20.72 2.53
CA ASP A 24 -5.06 21.02 1.61
C ASP A 24 -5.00 20.01 0.45
N ILE A 25 -5.30 18.72 0.70
CA ILE A 25 -5.46 17.71 -0.36
C ILE A 25 -6.53 18.13 -1.36
N GLU A 26 -7.66 18.66 -0.88
CA GLU A 26 -8.76 19.09 -1.76
C GLU A 26 -8.39 20.29 -2.63
N LYS A 27 -7.48 21.15 -2.16
CA LYS A 27 -6.97 22.34 -2.88
C LYS A 27 -5.74 22.05 -3.74
N SER A 28 -5.13 20.88 -3.56
CA SER A 28 -3.91 20.44 -4.26
C SER A 28 -4.14 20.25 -5.76
N SER A 29 -3.12 20.50 -6.57
CA SER A 29 -3.10 20.11 -7.98
C SER A 29 -2.93 18.59 -8.17
N PHE A 30 -2.47 17.88 -7.13
CA PHE A 30 -2.31 16.43 -7.05
C PHE A 30 -3.42 15.76 -6.23
N ARG A 31 -4.63 16.33 -6.23
CA ARG A 31 -5.73 15.92 -5.35
C ARG A 31 -5.98 14.42 -5.33
N GLN A 32 -6.12 13.75 -6.48
CA GLN A 32 -6.43 12.32 -6.50
C GLN A 32 -5.26 11.48 -5.98
N SER A 33 -4.04 11.86 -6.34
CA SER A 33 -2.82 11.17 -5.95
C SER A 33 -2.58 11.27 -4.44
N LEU A 34 -2.77 12.46 -3.87
CA LEU A 34 -2.68 12.66 -2.42
C LEU A 34 -3.85 12.02 -1.67
N THR A 35 -5.05 11.99 -2.27
CA THR A 35 -6.18 11.25 -1.70
C THR A 35 -5.88 9.75 -1.66
N ALA A 36 -5.32 9.17 -2.72
CA ALA A 36 -4.90 7.77 -2.76
C ALA A 36 -3.83 7.48 -1.69
N LEU A 37 -2.81 8.35 -1.56
CA LEU A 37 -1.78 8.24 -0.53
C LEU A 37 -2.37 8.33 0.89
N SER A 38 -3.25 9.29 1.15
CA SER A 38 -3.95 9.45 2.43
C SER A 38 -4.77 8.21 2.80
N LYS A 39 -5.52 7.65 1.85
CA LYS A 39 -6.27 6.40 2.08
C LYS A 39 -5.34 5.22 2.35
N LYS A 40 -4.18 5.12 1.68
CA LYS A 40 -3.18 4.08 1.98
C LYS A 40 -2.62 4.21 3.38
N ILE A 41 -2.36 5.43 3.85
CA ILE A 41 -1.92 5.69 5.24
C ILE A 41 -2.96 5.15 6.23
N LYS A 42 -4.25 5.45 6.04
CA LYS A 42 -5.32 4.92 6.90
C LYS A 42 -5.36 3.40 6.89
N THR A 43 -5.16 2.75 5.74
CA THR A 43 -5.06 1.29 5.68
C THR A 43 -3.86 0.76 6.45
N ILE A 44 -2.69 1.40 6.35
CA ILE A 44 -1.49 1.04 7.12
C ILE A 44 -1.76 1.16 8.62
N GLU A 45 -2.45 2.21 9.06
CA GLU A 45 -2.85 2.39 10.47
C GLU A 45 -3.78 1.28 10.94
N TYR A 46 -4.81 0.93 10.17
CA TYR A 46 -5.69 -0.18 10.53
C TYR A 46 -4.95 -1.51 10.62
N LEU A 47 -4.00 -1.78 9.71
CA LEU A 47 -3.19 -2.99 9.75
C LEU A 47 -2.24 -3.00 10.96
N LYS A 48 -1.62 -1.86 11.28
CA LYS A 48 -0.79 -1.67 12.47
C LYS A 48 -1.60 -1.94 13.75
N ASP A 49 -2.78 -1.34 13.86
CA ASP A 49 -3.67 -1.55 15.01
C ASP A 49 -4.15 -3.00 15.09
N GLY A 50 -4.33 -3.65 13.94
CA GLY A 50 -4.57 -5.09 13.86
C GLY A 50 -3.42 -5.90 14.47
N ILE A 51 -2.17 -5.62 14.10
CA ILE A 51 -0.97 -6.28 14.64
C ILE A 51 -0.87 -6.08 16.16
N LEU A 52 -1.21 -4.89 16.66
CA LEU A 52 -1.20 -4.63 18.11
C LEU A 52 -2.22 -5.49 18.87
N LYS A 53 -3.31 -5.91 18.22
CA LYS A 53 -4.41 -6.69 18.80
C LYS A 53 -4.27 -8.20 18.60
N THR A 54 -3.19 -8.70 18.01
CA THR A 54 -3.02 -10.15 17.82
C THR A 54 -2.52 -10.86 19.09
N ASP A 55 -2.23 -10.14 20.16
CA ASP A 55 -1.84 -10.68 21.48
C ASP A 55 -0.74 -11.75 21.41
N GLY A 56 0.29 -11.49 20.59
CA GLY A 56 1.43 -12.41 20.42
C GLY A 56 1.24 -13.52 19.38
N ASN A 57 0.06 -13.65 18.77
CA ASN A 57 -0.17 -14.63 17.71
C ASN A 57 0.69 -14.29 16.47
N ILE A 58 1.80 -15.02 16.29
CA ILE A 58 2.75 -14.80 15.19
C ILE A 58 2.07 -15.03 13.84
N TYR A 59 1.22 -16.03 13.72
CA TYR A 59 0.61 -16.37 12.43
C TYR A 59 -0.26 -15.22 11.94
N ALA A 60 -1.18 -14.75 12.79
CA ALA A 60 -2.07 -13.65 12.49
C ALA A 60 -1.28 -12.35 12.24
N SER A 61 -0.30 -12.05 13.09
CA SER A 61 0.51 -10.84 12.92
C SER A 61 1.41 -10.89 11.69
N SER A 62 1.87 -12.07 11.26
CA SER A 62 2.63 -12.27 10.02
C SER A 62 1.78 -12.01 8.77
N VAL A 63 0.52 -12.48 8.77
CA VAL A 63 -0.45 -12.18 7.70
C VAL A 63 -0.68 -10.67 7.60
N LEU A 64 -0.96 -10.02 8.73
CA LEU A 64 -1.19 -8.58 8.78
C LEU A 64 0.05 -7.77 8.39
N LEU A 65 1.25 -8.19 8.83
CA LEU A 65 2.50 -7.52 8.48
C LEU A 65 2.77 -7.62 6.98
N ARG A 66 2.46 -8.75 6.33
CA ARG A 66 2.62 -8.87 4.88
C ARG A 66 1.76 -7.85 4.14
N SER A 67 0.49 -7.75 4.52
CA SER A 67 -0.42 -6.73 3.97
C SER A 67 0.10 -5.32 4.29
N LEU A 68 0.61 -5.08 5.49
CA LEU A 68 1.15 -3.78 5.88
C LEU A 68 2.33 -3.38 4.99
N ILE A 69 3.27 -4.29 4.74
CA ILE A 69 4.41 -4.07 3.82
C ILE A 69 3.91 -3.73 2.40
N GLU A 70 2.93 -4.47 1.89
CA GLU A 70 2.37 -4.22 0.56
C GLU A 70 1.78 -2.80 0.46
N HIS A 71 0.90 -2.43 1.40
CA HIS A 71 0.29 -1.10 1.42
C HIS A 71 1.32 0.02 1.63
N PHE A 72 2.35 -0.21 2.45
CA PHE A 72 3.46 0.71 2.64
C PHE A 72 4.27 0.92 1.34
N LEU A 73 4.61 -0.16 0.63
CA LEU A 73 5.35 -0.06 -0.63
C LEU A 73 4.53 0.65 -1.72
N ILE A 74 3.21 0.45 -1.74
CA ILE A 74 2.32 1.19 -2.64
C ILE A 74 2.28 2.67 -2.26
N ALA A 75 2.17 3.01 -0.97
CA ALA A 75 2.23 4.40 -0.51
C ALA A 75 3.56 5.06 -0.91
N TYR A 76 4.67 4.34 -0.76
CA TYR A 76 5.98 4.83 -1.16
C TYR A 76 6.09 5.03 -2.67
N TYR A 77 5.55 4.09 -3.45
CA TYR A 77 5.44 4.19 -4.90
C TYR A 77 4.65 5.44 -5.32
N LEU A 78 3.45 5.64 -4.77
CA LEU A 78 2.61 6.80 -5.06
C LEU A 78 3.37 8.10 -4.80
N PHE A 79 4.05 8.20 -3.66
CA PHE A 79 4.87 9.36 -3.29
C PHE A 79 5.96 9.67 -4.31
N ILE A 80 6.76 8.67 -4.71
CA ILE A 80 7.83 8.88 -5.70
C ILE A 80 7.22 9.16 -7.08
N LYS A 81 6.12 8.50 -7.44
CA LYS A 81 5.46 8.66 -8.74
C LYS A 81 4.85 10.06 -8.92
N ILE A 82 4.25 10.64 -7.86
CA ILE A 82 3.81 12.04 -7.84
C ILE A 82 4.97 12.98 -8.21
N LYS A 83 6.18 12.72 -7.69
CA LYS A 83 7.37 13.55 -7.97
C LYS A 83 7.91 13.36 -9.38
N VAL A 84 7.90 12.12 -9.88
CA VAL A 84 8.34 11.80 -11.25
C VAL A 84 7.42 12.42 -12.28
N ASP A 85 6.11 12.21 -12.13
CA ASP A 85 5.13 12.63 -13.13
C ASP A 85 4.78 14.11 -12.99
N ASN A 86 4.92 14.67 -11.78
CA ASN A 86 4.61 16.05 -11.44
C ASN A 86 3.22 16.49 -11.93
N ASN A 87 2.25 15.57 -11.83
CA ASN A 87 0.84 15.78 -12.16
C ASN A 87 -0.02 14.74 -11.41
N ASP A 88 -1.35 14.84 -11.53
CA ASP A 88 -2.29 13.98 -10.81
C ASP A 88 -2.60 12.63 -11.50
N SER A 89 -1.84 12.25 -12.54
CA SER A 89 -2.13 11.07 -13.37
C SER A 89 -2.06 9.76 -12.58
N VAL A 90 -1.11 9.62 -11.65
CA VAL A 90 -1.01 8.40 -10.84
C VAL A 90 -2.25 8.18 -9.97
N GLY A 91 -2.84 9.26 -9.44
CA GLY A 91 -4.10 9.22 -8.72
C GLY A 91 -5.29 8.86 -9.61
N GLN A 92 -5.33 9.43 -10.82
CA GLN A 92 -6.34 9.08 -11.83
C GLN A 92 -6.28 7.60 -12.20
N ASP A 93 -5.08 7.09 -12.50
CA ASP A 93 -4.85 5.69 -12.78
C ASP A 93 -5.25 4.78 -11.61
N TYR A 94 -5.02 5.23 -10.38
CA TYR A 94 -5.39 4.48 -9.18
C TYR A 94 -6.91 4.33 -9.03
N TYR A 95 -7.68 5.40 -9.23
CA TYR A 95 -9.14 5.35 -9.06
C TYR A 95 -9.92 4.90 -10.30
N ASP A 96 -9.42 5.19 -11.50
CA ASP A 96 -10.04 4.70 -12.73
C ASP A 96 -9.50 3.31 -13.07
N LYS A 97 -8.21 3.21 -13.40
CA LYS A 97 -7.67 1.98 -14.00
C LYS A 97 -7.59 0.82 -13.02
N TYR A 98 -7.08 1.06 -11.82
CA TYR A 98 -6.90 -0.01 -10.84
C TYR A 98 -8.24 -0.50 -10.28
N GLN A 99 -9.13 0.39 -9.84
CA GLN A 99 -10.47 0.02 -9.38
C GLN A 99 -11.25 -0.78 -10.43
N ASN A 100 -11.29 -0.31 -11.69
CA ASN A 100 -12.00 -1.02 -12.75
C ASN A 100 -11.32 -2.35 -13.11
N SER A 101 -9.98 -2.42 -13.04
CA SER A 101 -9.29 -3.70 -13.18
C SER A 101 -9.66 -4.70 -12.08
N GLU A 102 -9.92 -4.27 -10.84
CA GLU A 102 -10.36 -5.15 -9.77
C GLU A 102 -11.78 -5.65 -10.02
N PHE A 103 -12.68 -4.74 -10.39
CA PHE A 103 -14.05 -5.08 -10.80
C PHE A 103 -14.06 -6.14 -11.91
N PHE A 104 -13.35 -5.91 -13.02
CA PHE A 104 -13.34 -6.86 -14.13
C PHE A 104 -12.79 -8.24 -13.76
N LYS A 105 -11.77 -8.31 -12.87
CA LYS A 105 -11.24 -9.59 -12.37
C LYS A 105 -12.26 -10.34 -11.53
N GLN A 106 -12.97 -9.64 -10.65
CA GLN A 106 -14.00 -10.23 -9.79
C GLN A 106 -15.18 -10.75 -10.61
N GLU A 107 -15.66 -9.98 -11.58
CA GLU A 107 -16.75 -10.41 -12.45
C GLU A 107 -16.34 -11.57 -13.36
N THR A 108 -15.13 -11.49 -13.93
CA THR A 108 -14.57 -12.59 -14.73
C THR A 108 -14.50 -13.88 -13.91
N TYR A 109 -14.05 -13.81 -12.66
CA TYR A 109 -14.00 -14.97 -11.77
C TYR A 109 -15.39 -15.50 -11.41
N SER A 110 -16.36 -14.60 -11.17
CA SER A 110 -17.75 -14.98 -10.89
C SER A 110 -18.37 -15.75 -12.05
N LEU A 111 -18.10 -15.33 -13.29
CA LEU A 111 -18.55 -16.05 -14.48
C LEU A 111 -17.90 -17.44 -14.61
N GLN A 112 -16.62 -17.56 -14.27
CA GLN A 112 -15.95 -18.86 -14.25
C GLN A 112 -16.58 -19.81 -13.21
N LEU A 113 -16.99 -19.30 -12.05
CA LEU A 113 -17.69 -20.09 -11.04
C LEU A 113 -19.08 -20.54 -11.50
N GLU A 114 -19.83 -19.68 -12.19
CA GLU A 114 -21.13 -20.04 -12.79
C GLU A 114 -20.99 -21.12 -13.86
N ASP A 115 -19.97 -21.00 -14.71
CA ASP A 115 -19.66 -21.97 -15.75
C ASP A 115 -19.33 -23.35 -15.15
N LEU A 116 -18.54 -23.38 -14.07
CA LEU A 116 -18.26 -24.60 -13.30
C LEU A 116 -19.53 -25.20 -12.70
N LYS A 117 -20.40 -24.37 -12.12
CA LYS A 117 -21.67 -24.79 -11.54
C LYS A 117 -22.62 -25.38 -12.58
N ASN A 118 -22.70 -24.76 -13.76
CA ASN A 118 -23.60 -25.14 -14.84
C ASN A 118 -23.02 -26.21 -15.76
N LYS A 119 -21.77 -26.65 -15.54
CA LYS A 119 -21.03 -27.58 -16.41
C LYS A 119 -21.03 -27.14 -17.89
N SER A 120 -21.10 -25.83 -18.11
CA SER A 120 -21.16 -25.21 -19.43
C SER A 120 -20.02 -24.20 -19.53
N PRO A 121 -18.77 -24.66 -19.66
CA PRO A 121 -17.63 -23.77 -19.73
C PRO A 121 -17.73 -22.88 -20.98
N ARG A 122 -17.75 -21.56 -20.79
CA ARG A 122 -17.43 -20.64 -21.88
C ARG A 122 -15.98 -20.91 -22.28
N SER A 123 -15.71 -20.93 -23.59
CA SER A 123 -14.36 -21.16 -24.12
C SER A 123 -13.35 -20.11 -23.65
N THR A 124 -13.83 -18.90 -23.37
CA THR A 124 -13.07 -17.78 -22.84
C THR A 124 -14.02 -16.85 -22.09
N VAL A 125 -13.71 -16.50 -20.83
CA VAL A 125 -14.35 -15.35 -20.17
C VAL A 125 -13.59 -14.11 -20.64
N ASP A 126 -14.18 -13.40 -21.60
CA ASP A 126 -13.63 -12.20 -22.23
C ASP A 126 -14.58 -11.00 -22.02
N ILE A 127 -14.24 -9.85 -22.60
CA ILE A 127 -15.09 -8.65 -22.50
C ILE A 127 -16.52 -8.88 -23.04
N ASN A 128 -16.73 -9.80 -23.98
CA ASN A 128 -18.05 -10.04 -24.55
C ASN A 128 -18.97 -10.71 -23.53
N ALA A 129 -18.45 -11.67 -22.78
CA ALA A 129 -19.18 -12.28 -21.67
C ALA A 129 -19.62 -11.25 -20.61
N LEU A 130 -18.79 -10.24 -20.36
CA LEU A 130 -19.13 -9.14 -19.44
C LEU A 130 -20.18 -8.19 -20.04
N LYS A 131 -20.17 -7.95 -21.36
CA LYS A 131 -21.16 -7.08 -22.04
C LYS A 131 -22.59 -7.62 -21.97
N GLU A 132 -22.75 -8.95 -21.96
CA GLU A 132 -24.06 -9.59 -21.83
C GLU A 132 -24.74 -9.24 -20.49
N ILE A 133 -23.94 -9.04 -19.44
CA ILE A 133 -24.40 -8.75 -18.08
C ILE A 133 -24.45 -7.25 -17.81
N TYR A 134 -23.49 -6.51 -18.37
CA TYR A 134 -23.34 -5.08 -18.17
C TYR A 134 -23.45 -4.34 -19.50
N PRO A 135 -24.68 -3.95 -19.92
CA PRO A 135 -24.89 -3.22 -21.18
C PRO A 135 -24.11 -1.90 -21.30
N GLY A 136 -23.73 -1.30 -20.16
CA GLY A 136 -22.84 -0.13 -20.13
C GLY A 136 -21.45 -0.37 -20.75
N LEU A 137 -21.05 -1.63 -20.95
CA LEU A 137 -19.78 -2.02 -21.55
C LEU A 137 -19.85 -2.24 -23.07
N ILE A 138 -20.99 -2.01 -23.75
CA ILE A 138 -21.14 -2.31 -25.19
C ILE A 138 -20.02 -1.67 -26.04
N GLY A 139 -19.57 -0.47 -25.68
CA GLY A 139 -18.47 0.24 -26.35
C GLY A 139 -17.05 -0.17 -25.94
N PHE A 140 -16.88 -1.03 -24.93
CA PHE A 140 -15.57 -1.45 -24.44
C PHE A 140 -14.97 -2.55 -25.32
N SER A 141 -13.70 -2.41 -25.71
CA SER A 141 -12.98 -3.46 -26.42
C SER A 141 -12.18 -4.34 -25.47
N GLN A 142 -11.71 -5.50 -25.96
CA GLN A 142 -10.79 -6.35 -25.22
C GLN A 142 -9.45 -5.64 -24.98
N SER A 143 -9.02 -4.76 -25.90
CA SER A 143 -7.83 -3.94 -25.74
C SER A 143 -7.98 -2.94 -24.61
N ASP A 144 -9.18 -2.38 -24.41
CA ASP A 144 -9.43 -1.47 -23.28
C ASP A 144 -9.25 -2.24 -21.97
N LEU A 145 -9.88 -3.41 -21.84
CA LEU A 145 -9.72 -4.27 -20.67
C LEU A 145 -8.24 -4.62 -20.39
N GLN A 146 -7.47 -4.96 -21.43
CA GLN A 146 -6.03 -5.22 -21.30
C GLN A 146 -5.27 -3.99 -20.84
N ASN A 147 -5.59 -2.80 -21.35
CA ASN A 147 -4.98 -1.54 -20.92
C ASN A 147 -5.29 -1.26 -19.44
N TYR A 148 -6.53 -1.45 -18.99
CA TYR A 148 -6.90 -1.36 -17.57
C TYR A 148 -6.03 -2.28 -16.71
N HIS A 149 -5.89 -3.56 -17.08
CA HIS A 149 -5.05 -4.50 -16.35
C HIS A 149 -3.56 -4.15 -16.37
N GLN A 150 -3.05 -3.66 -17.51
CA GLN A 150 -1.65 -3.27 -17.65
C GLN A 150 -1.32 -2.10 -16.73
N VAL A 151 -2.11 -1.02 -16.78
CA VAL A 151 -1.91 0.15 -15.92
C VAL A 151 -2.09 -0.23 -14.45
N ALA A 152 -3.15 -0.97 -14.12
CA ALA A 152 -3.41 -1.44 -12.76
C ALA A 152 -2.23 -2.25 -12.17
N SER A 153 -1.51 -3.01 -12.99
CA SER A 153 -0.38 -3.84 -12.54
C SER A 153 0.74 -3.08 -11.87
N GLN A 154 0.86 -1.77 -12.11
CA GLN A 154 1.84 -0.92 -11.44
C GLN A 154 1.59 -0.79 -9.93
N PHE A 155 0.36 -1.04 -9.46
CA PHE A 155 -0.03 -0.85 -8.06
C PHE A 155 0.00 -2.12 -7.22
N PHE A 156 0.02 -3.32 -7.81
CA PHE A 156 0.02 -4.59 -7.05
C PHE A 156 1.20 -5.50 -7.39
N ASN A 157 1.96 -5.21 -8.44
CA ASN A 157 3.19 -5.94 -8.74
C ASN A 157 4.37 -5.36 -7.95
N LEU A 158 4.56 -5.86 -6.72
CA LEU A 158 5.63 -5.36 -5.83
C LEU A 158 7.04 -5.48 -6.42
N LYS A 159 7.28 -6.42 -7.34
CA LYS A 159 8.57 -6.49 -8.07
C LYS A 159 8.77 -5.27 -8.97
N ASN A 160 7.72 -4.83 -9.67
CA ASN A 160 7.78 -3.65 -10.51
C ASN A 160 7.88 -2.37 -9.67
N ILE A 161 7.13 -2.30 -8.56
CA ILE A 161 7.25 -1.21 -7.58
C ILE A 161 8.69 -1.13 -7.04
N GLY A 162 9.25 -2.26 -6.59
CA GLY A 162 10.63 -2.31 -6.09
C GLY A 162 11.64 -1.80 -7.13
N LYS A 163 11.54 -2.28 -8.38
CA LYS A 163 12.39 -1.78 -9.48
C LYS A 163 12.24 -0.27 -9.66
N PHE A 164 11.01 0.24 -9.73
CA PHE A 164 10.74 1.66 -9.90
C PHE A 164 11.37 2.49 -8.78
N LEU A 165 11.19 2.08 -7.52
CA LEU A 165 11.72 2.78 -6.35
C LEU A 165 13.26 2.80 -6.31
N ILE A 166 13.92 1.71 -6.74
CA ILE A 166 15.38 1.65 -6.85
C ILE A 166 15.87 2.62 -7.93
N THR A 167 15.22 2.63 -9.10
CA THR A 167 15.60 3.51 -10.22
C THR A 167 15.50 5.00 -9.86
N HIS A 168 14.58 5.37 -8.97
CA HIS A 168 14.30 6.77 -8.63
C HIS A 168 14.77 7.16 -7.22
N GLN A 169 15.70 6.40 -6.63
CA GLN A 169 16.12 6.62 -5.24
C GLN A 169 16.79 7.97 -4.95
N GLU A 170 17.35 8.61 -5.98
CA GLU A 170 18.05 9.89 -5.85
C GLU A 170 17.09 11.09 -5.79
N LEU A 171 15.78 10.88 -6.04
CA LEU A 171 14.79 11.98 -5.99
C LEU A 171 14.58 12.51 -4.58
N GLU A 172 14.81 11.70 -3.55
CA GLU A 172 14.68 12.10 -2.15
C GLU A 172 15.87 11.63 -1.30
N PRO A 173 17.01 12.34 -1.36
CA PRO A 173 18.21 11.96 -0.60
C PRO A 173 17.98 11.85 0.91
N LYS A 174 17.00 12.60 1.44
CA LYS A 174 16.60 12.55 2.85
C LYS A 174 15.98 11.21 3.26
N LEU A 175 15.54 10.42 2.29
CA LEU A 175 14.96 9.08 2.49
C LEU A 175 15.93 7.97 2.11
N LYS A 176 17.23 8.24 1.96
CA LYS A 176 18.26 7.23 1.66
C LYS A 176 18.21 6.02 2.59
N ALA A 177 17.95 6.24 3.88
CA ALA A 177 17.78 5.15 4.85
C ALA A 177 16.61 4.22 4.49
N VAL A 178 15.48 4.79 4.06
CA VAL A 178 14.31 4.02 3.58
C VAL A 178 14.65 3.23 2.33
N HIS A 179 15.41 3.82 1.40
CA HIS A 179 15.87 3.10 0.20
C HIS A 179 16.74 1.89 0.56
N HIS A 180 17.62 2.01 1.56
CA HIS A 180 18.40 0.86 2.04
C HIS A 180 17.51 -0.23 2.65
N LEU A 181 16.38 0.14 3.29
CA LEU A 181 15.43 -0.81 3.86
C LEU A 181 14.56 -1.52 2.80
N LEU A 182 14.50 -1.03 1.56
CA LEU A 182 13.59 -1.56 0.53
C LEU A 182 13.82 -3.05 0.25
N PHE A 183 15.08 -3.49 0.15
CA PHE A 183 15.38 -4.90 -0.08
C PHE A 183 14.95 -5.78 1.09
N ASP A 184 15.14 -5.31 2.33
CA ASP A 184 14.70 -6.02 3.52
C ASP A 184 13.18 -6.17 3.55
N LEU A 185 12.43 -5.13 3.16
CA LEU A 185 10.98 -5.17 3.06
C LEU A 185 10.51 -6.17 2.00
N LEU A 186 11.11 -6.16 0.81
CA LEU A 186 10.76 -7.10 -0.26
C LEU A 186 11.07 -8.55 0.12
N ASN A 187 12.21 -8.78 0.78
CA ASN A 187 12.58 -10.12 1.29
C ASN A 187 11.59 -10.59 2.35
N ARG A 188 11.23 -9.71 3.31
CA ARG A 188 10.23 -10.02 4.34
C ARG A 188 8.86 -10.32 3.72
N TYR A 189 8.39 -9.50 2.78
CA TYR A 189 7.14 -9.72 2.08
C TYR A 189 7.10 -11.11 1.43
N ASN A 190 8.20 -11.53 0.80
CA ASN A 190 8.30 -12.85 0.17
C ASN A 190 8.25 -13.99 1.21
N LEU A 191 9.00 -13.88 2.31
CA LEU A 191 8.99 -14.89 3.39
C LEU A 191 7.60 -15.03 4.03
N LEU A 192 6.91 -13.92 4.24
CA LEU A 192 5.59 -13.91 4.85
C LEU A 192 4.50 -14.51 3.93
N SER A 193 4.78 -14.77 2.65
CA SER A 193 3.78 -15.34 1.73
C SER A 193 3.29 -16.72 2.16
N SER A 194 4.11 -17.50 2.86
CA SER A 194 3.66 -18.80 3.38
C SER A 194 2.56 -18.65 4.44
N PHE A 195 2.54 -17.54 5.19
CA PHE A 195 1.53 -17.33 6.24
C PHE A 195 0.16 -17.03 5.66
N VAL A 196 0.08 -16.33 4.52
CA VAL A 196 -1.20 -16.04 3.86
C VAL A 196 -1.84 -17.30 3.27
N HIS A 197 -1.02 -18.24 2.78
CA HIS A 197 -1.51 -19.47 2.14
C HIS A 197 -1.57 -20.67 3.09
N GLY A 198 -1.20 -20.51 4.36
CA GLY A 198 -1.06 -21.64 5.29
C GLY A 198 -0.08 -22.69 4.81
N GLY A 199 1.02 -22.27 4.18
CA GLY A 199 2.04 -23.18 3.66
C GLY A 199 2.90 -23.79 4.79
N PRO A 200 3.62 -24.89 4.50
CA PRO A 200 4.40 -25.64 5.52
C PRO A 200 5.46 -24.82 6.26
N TYR A 201 6.00 -23.77 5.64
CA TYR A 201 6.94 -22.88 6.32
C TYR A 201 6.27 -22.10 7.46
N ALA A 202 5.05 -21.62 7.26
CA ALA A 202 4.27 -20.94 8.30
C ALA A 202 3.86 -21.90 9.42
N GLU A 203 3.50 -23.14 9.06
CA GLU A 203 3.21 -24.20 10.03
C GLU A 203 4.41 -24.46 10.93
N ARG A 204 5.60 -24.64 10.33
CA ARG A 204 6.85 -24.81 11.08
C ARG A 204 7.15 -23.63 11.99
N CYS A 205 7.03 -22.40 11.49
CA CYS A 205 7.29 -21.21 12.29
C CYS A 205 6.30 -20.99 13.44
N THR A 206 5.07 -21.50 13.32
CA THR A 206 4.00 -21.25 14.30
C THR A 206 3.81 -22.41 15.27
N PHE A 207 3.98 -23.65 14.82
CA PHE A 207 3.62 -24.84 15.59
C PHE A 207 4.82 -25.68 15.99
N GLU A 208 5.95 -25.59 15.27
CA GLU A 208 7.13 -26.42 15.53
C GLU A 208 8.25 -25.66 16.26
N LEU A 209 8.34 -24.32 16.11
CA LEU A 209 9.29 -23.47 16.83
C LEU A 209 8.68 -22.99 18.15
N THR A 210 8.71 -23.82 19.19
CA THR A 210 7.97 -23.65 20.45
C THR A 210 8.63 -22.74 21.50
N GLU A 211 9.48 -21.80 21.11
CA GLU A 211 10.08 -20.87 22.08
C GLU A 211 9.18 -19.65 22.26
N VAL A 212 8.44 -19.58 23.38
CA VAL A 212 7.56 -18.45 23.75
C VAL A 212 8.26 -17.08 23.62
N ASP A 213 9.55 -17.04 23.98
CA ASP A 213 10.37 -15.83 23.86
C ASP A 213 10.61 -15.41 22.40
N TYR A 214 10.70 -16.37 21.47
CA TYR A 214 10.81 -16.09 20.04
C TYR A 214 9.50 -15.50 19.50
N GLU A 215 8.35 -16.00 19.97
CA GLU A 215 7.05 -15.49 19.56
C GLU A 215 6.82 -14.05 19.98
N LEU A 216 7.09 -13.76 21.25
CA LEU A 216 6.98 -12.42 21.82
C LEU A 216 7.96 -11.45 21.15
N TYR A 217 9.21 -11.88 20.94
CA TYR A 217 10.22 -11.08 20.24
C TYR A 217 9.79 -10.71 18.82
N GLN A 218 9.28 -11.67 18.04
CA GLN A 218 8.83 -11.41 16.68
C GLN A 218 7.59 -10.52 16.64
N SER A 219 6.63 -10.77 17.53
CA SER A 219 5.45 -9.92 17.69
C SER A 219 5.84 -8.47 17.99
N ASP A 220 6.76 -8.23 18.92
CA ASP A 220 7.21 -6.87 19.25
C ASP A 220 7.95 -6.21 18.09
N LYS A 221 8.76 -6.96 17.34
CA LYS A 221 9.36 -6.47 16.10
C LYS A 221 8.30 -6.06 15.08
N PHE A 222 7.22 -6.81 14.92
CA PHE A 222 6.15 -6.48 13.98
C PHE A 222 5.42 -5.19 14.37
N LYS A 223 5.24 -4.94 15.67
CA LYS A 223 4.71 -3.67 16.17
C LYS A 223 5.64 -2.50 15.85
N GLU A 224 6.94 -2.65 16.07
CA GLU A 224 7.95 -1.64 15.71
C GLU A 224 7.90 -1.31 14.20
N TRP A 225 7.82 -2.35 13.34
CA TRP A 225 7.68 -2.18 11.89
C TRP A 225 6.40 -1.42 11.52
N GLY A 226 5.27 -1.75 12.14
CA GLY A 226 4.00 -1.07 11.89
C GLY A 226 4.04 0.42 12.26
N GLU A 227 4.61 0.76 13.42
CA GLU A 227 4.81 2.15 13.85
C GLU A 227 5.73 2.91 12.88
N MET A 228 6.88 2.32 12.54
CA MET A 228 7.85 2.93 11.62
C MET A 228 7.23 3.19 10.24
N MET A 229 6.57 2.21 9.63
CA MET A 229 5.95 2.36 8.32
C MET A 229 4.80 3.39 8.32
N THR A 230 4.02 3.44 9.39
CA THR A 230 2.98 4.45 9.57
C THR A 230 3.58 5.85 9.58
N HIS A 231 4.64 6.06 10.38
CA HIS A 231 5.31 7.36 10.47
C HIS A 231 5.93 7.79 9.14
N LEU A 232 6.59 6.87 8.44
CA LEU A 232 7.18 7.13 7.13
C LEU A 232 6.10 7.46 6.08
N ALA A 233 5.01 6.70 6.03
CA ALA A 233 3.92 6.94 5.08
C ALA A 233 3.29 8.33 5.30
N LYS A 234 3.07 8.73 6.57
CA LYS A 234 2.61 10.08 6.91
C LYS A 234 3.61 11.17 6.51
N THR A 235 4.90 10.89 6.66
CA THR A 235 5.98 11.80 6.23
C THR A 235 5.93 12.02 4.71
N TYR A 236 5.64 10.98 3.92
CA TYR A 236 5.47 11.12 2.47
C TYR A 236 4.36 12.09 2.11
N LEU A 237 3.21 12.00 2.79
CA LEU A 237 2.08 12.91 2.54
C LEU A 237 2.43 14.36 2.86
N ILE A 238 3.07 14.61 4.01
CA ILE A 238 3.53 15.95 4.39
C ILE A 238 4.55 16.49 3.38
N LEU A 239 5.51 15.66 2.96
CA LEU A 239 6.52 16.03 1.98
C LEU A 239 5.90 16.40 0.62
N SER A 240 4.88 15.67 0.18
CA SER A 240 4.16 16.02 -1.05
C SER A 240 3.40 17.32 -0.93
N LEU A 241 2.70 17.55 0.19
CA LEU A 241 1.96 18.79 0.44
C LEU A 241 2.88 20.00 0.58
N ARG A 242 4.07 19.85 1.18
CA ARG A 242 5.06 20.91 1.29
C ARG A 242 5.49 21.45 -0.07
N ASN A 243 5.58 20.61 -1.09
CA ASN A 243 5.99 21.05 -2.42
C ASN A 243 4.98 22.03 -3.05
N GLU A 244 3.71 21.97 -2.65
CA GLU A 244 2.67 22.90 -3.12
C GLU A 244 2.39 24.03 -2.13
N PHE A 245 2.46 23.77 -0.83
CA PHE A 245 2.12 24.70 0.25
C PHE A 245 3.34 25.02 1.12
N GLN A 246 4.45 25.38 0.47
CA GLN A 246 5.77 25.51 1.11
C GLN A 246 5.73 26.37 2.37
N ASP A 247 5.10 27.55 2.33
CA ASP A 247 5.03 28.47 3.46
C ASP A 247 4.31 27.89 4.69
N LYS A 248 3.34 27.01 4.47
CA LYS A 248 2.57 26.36 5.54
C LYS A 248 3.37 25.23 6.20
N TYR A 249 4.10 24.45 5.41
CA TYR A 249 4.76 23.23 5.89
C TYR A 249 6.26 23.37 6.19
N GLU A 250 6.89 24.50 5.85
CA GLU A 250 8.33 24.72 6.11
C GLU A 250 8.65 24.75 7.62
N ALA A 251 7.81 25.39 8.44
CA ALA A 251 7.96 25.41 9.89
C ALA A 251 7.85 24.00 10.49
N HIS A 252 6.90 23.21 10.00
CA HIS A 252 6.67 21.82 10.43
C HIS A 252 7.84 20.90 10.08
N PHE A 253 8.46 21.12 8.92
CA PHE A 253 9.62 20.35 8.50
C PHE A 253 10.83 20.61 9.40
N LYS A 254 11.03 21.86 9.85
CA LYS A 254 12.11 22.18 10.80
C LYS A 254 11.93 21.46 12.13
N GLU A 255 10.70 21.37 12.64
CA GLU A 255 10.41 20.70 13.91
C GLU A 255 10.55 19.17 13.86
N MET A 256 10.27 18.53 12.71
CA MET A 256 10.41 17.07 12.56
C MET A 256 11.86 16.60 12.40
N PHE A 257 12.71 17.41 11.78
CA PHE A 257 14.05 16.99 11.36
C PHE A 257 15.22 17.69 12.11
N GLN A 258 14.95 18.65 12.99
CA GLN A 258 15.94 19.28 13.89
C GLN A 258 15.76 18.78 15.32
#